data_AF-A0A812KXE6-F1
#
_entry.id   AF-A0A812KXE6-F1
#
_cell.length_a   1.000
_cell.length_b   1.000
_cell.length_c   1.000
_cell.angle_alpha   90.00
_cell.angle_beta   90.00
_cell.angle_gamma   90.00
#
_symmetry.space_group_name_H-M   'P 1'
#
loop_
_entity.id
_entity.type
_entity.pdbx_description
1 polymer ?
#
loop_
_entity_poly.entity_id
_entity_poly.type
_entity_poly.pdbx_seq_one_letter_code
_entity_poly.pdbx_strand_id
1 'polypeptide(L)'
;MDLTQPGICPETSDLPRTPRAEHCEVEGQGRSEDSDELAEEGQERGEEDANLDAWLRAQYASDFLASMEATRPDIIRAAPVQHVLRGLARPLRADGDYDFYHLSHTTTRGYTFWSHSWHGSVRRKIATVFFLHLATPATIIGTAAAVSVCILFGLGLLPDDAGQSWWCLTTGCLSYMFAMLFWRPQQPVFLDRVCISQTKQDLQVEALLSLRAILQNADSMLVLWDSSWAHRLFVCLRTGRLHPQQALR
;
A
#
# COMPACT_ATOMS: atom_id res chain seq x y z
N MET A 1 -4.43 38.27 16.32
CA MET A 1 -5.12 37.40 15.36
C MET A 1 -5.05 36.01 15.93
N ASP A 2 -6.22 35.51 16.30
CA ASP A 2 -6.47 34.60 17.41
C ASP A 2 -5.90 33.18 17.22
N LEU A 3 -5.27 32.71 18.30
CA LEU A 3 -4.84 31.34 18.53
C LEU A 3 -6.04 30.55 19.08
N THR A 4 -6.72 29.81 18.21
CA THR A 4 -7.82 28.91 18.59
C THR A 4 -7.25 27.64 19.23
N GLN A 5 -7.65 27.39 20.48
CA GLN A 5 -7.28 26.23 21.28
C GLN A 5 -7.86 24.92 20.71
N PRO A 6 -7.15 23.78 20.85
CA PRO A 6 -7.72 22.46 20.61
C PRO A 6 -8.60 22.05 21.80
N GLY A 7 -9.86 21.72 21.49
CA GLY A 7 -10.88 21.28 22.43
C GLY A 7 -10.50 19.99 23.16
N ILE A 8 -10.66 20.07 24.47
CA ILE A 8 -10.60 18.98 25.45
C ILE A 8 -11.83 18.08 25.23
N CYS A 9 -11.62 16.81 24.89
CA CYS A 9 -12.70 15.83 24.93
C CYS A 9 -13.03 15.48 26.39
N PRO A 10 -14.30 15.48 26.79
CA PRO A 10 -14.70 15.13 28.14
C PRO A 10 -14.52 13.63 28.40
N GLU A 11 -13.98 13.36 29.58
CA GLU A 11 -13.80 12.08 30.23
C GLU A 11 -15.18 11.44 30.50
N THR A 12 -15.56 10.41 29.72
CA THR A 12 -16.77 9.63 29.97
C THR A 12 -16.57 8.73 31.19
N SER A 13 -17.27 9.13 32.24
CA SER A 13 -17.43 8.48 33.53
C SER A 13 -18.23 7.17 33.43
N ASP A 14 -17.86 6.24 34.29
CA ASP A 14 -18.72 5.28 35.00
C ASP A 14 -19.62 4.34 34.20
N LEU A 15 -19.10 3.13 33.95
CA LEU A 15 -19.91 1.93 33.72
C LEU A 15 -20.10 1.15 35.04
N PRO A 16 -21.32 0.66 35.32
CA PRO A 16 -21.67 0.01 36.57
C PRO A 16 -21.06 -1.40 36.72
N ARG A 17 -20.52 -1.68 37.91
CA ARG A 17 -20.15 -3.03 38.37
C ARG A 17 -21.36 -3.94 38.34
N THR A 18 -21.27 -5.04 37.62
CA THR A 18 -22.24 -6.13 37.64
C THR A 18 -22.12 -6.96 38.94
N PRO A 19 -23.22 -7.59 39.40
CA PRO A 19 -23.23 -8.37 40.63
C PRO A 19 -22.49 -9.69 40.47
N ARG A 20 -21.72 -10.03 41.51
CA ARG A 20 -21.04 -11.30 41.74
C ARG A 20 -22.09 -12.39 41.96
N ALA A 21 -22.32 -13.24 40.96
CA ALA A 21 -23.16 -14.42 41.11
C ALA A 21 -22.42 -15.48 41.93
N GLU A 22 -23.08 -15.94 42.99
CA GLU A 22 -22.62 -17.01 43.87
C GLU A 22 -22.63 -18.34 43.13
N HIS A 23 -21.51 -19.05 43.26
CA HIS A 23 -21.26 -20.35 42.67
C HIS A 23 -21.88 -21.41 43.59
N CYS A 24 -22.98 -22.03 43.15
CA CYS A 24 -23.56 -23.19 43.81
C CYS A 24 -22.94 -24.43 43.15
N GLU A 25 -21.96 -25.04 43.82
CA GLU A 25 -21.45 -26.37 43.48
C GLU A 25 -22.58 -27.39 43.71
N VAL A 26 -23.01 -28.04 42.63
CA VAL A 26 -23.82 -29.26 42.70
C VAL A 26 -22.96 -30.36 42.07
N GLU A 27 -22.36 -31.17 42.93
CA GLU A 27 -21.74 -32.45 42.57
C GLU A 27 -22.81 -33.38 42.00
N GLY A 28 -22.75 -33.58 40.68
CA GLY A 28 -23.51 -34.59 39.95
C GLY A 28 -22.56 -35.55 39.25
N GLN A 29 -21.97 -36.47 40.01
CA GLN A 29 -21.12 -37.53 39.47
C GLN A 29 -22.00 -38.64 38.90
N GLY A 30 -22.26 -38.55 37.59
CA GLY A 30 -23.03 -39.51 36.81
C GLY A 30 -22.38 -39.74 35.45
N ARG A 31 -21.55 -40.79 35.41
CA ARG A 31 -20.84 -41.37 34.27
C ARG A 31 -21.76 -41.65 33.05
N SER A 32 -21.49 -41.02 31.90
CA SER A 32 -22.00 -41.45 30.58
C SER A 32 -20.94 -41.25 29.49
N GLU A 33 -20.04 -42.22 29.35
CA GLU A 33 -18.93 -42.23 28.36
C GLU A 33 -19.41 -42.48 26.91
N ASP A 34 -20.72 -42.70 26.68
CA ASP A 34 -21.32 -43.01 25.36
C ASP A 34 -21.95 -41.80 24.64
N SER A 35 -21.97 -40.61 25.25
CA SER A 35 -22.59 -39.40 24.66
C SER A 35 -21.59 -38.46 23.99
N ASP A 36 -20.30 -38.68 24.19
CA ASP A 36 -19.25 -37.79 23.66
C ASP A 36 -18.89 -38.12 22.20
N GLU A 37 -18.98 -39.38 21.77
CA GLU A 37 -18.64 -39.80 20.39
C GLU A 37 -19.62 -39.27 19.34
N LEU A 38 -20.91 -39.15 19.68
CA LEU A 38 -21.93 -38.59 18.77
C LEU A 38 -21.88 -37.05 18.71
N ALA A 39 -21.26 -36.40 19.70
CA ALA A 39 -21.07 -34.95 19.70
C ALA A 39 -19.91 -34.52 18.79
N GLU A 40 -18.87 -35.35 18.66
CA GLU A 40 -17.72 -35.05 17.80
C GLU A 40 -18.06 -35.16 16.30
N GLU A 41 -18.81 -36.18 15.86
CA GLU A 41 -19.22 -36.31 14.44
C GLU A 41 -20.14 -35.16 13.99
N GLY A 42 -20.99 -34.64 14.89
CA GLY A 42 -21.84 -33.49 14.59
C GLY A 42 -21.05 -32.18 14.45
N GLN A 43 -19.92 -32.07 15.14
CA GLN A 43 -19.09 -30.88 15.14
C GLN A 43 -18.20 -30.79 13.88
N GLU A 44 -17.63 -31.92 13.42
CA GLU A 44 -16.84 -31.95 12.19
C GLU A 44 -17.68 -31.63 10.94
N ARG A 45 -18.92 -32.13 10.89
CA ARG A 45 -19.83 -31.89 9.75
C ARG A 45 -20.27 -30.42 9.64
N GLY A 46 -20.46 -29.74 10.77
CA GLY A 46 -20.81 -28.32 10.80
C GLY A 46 -19.66 -27.40 10.37
N GLU A 47 -18.42 -27.80 10.64
CA GLU A 47 -17.23 -27.03 10.26
C GLU A 47 -16.96 -27.11 8.74
N GLU A 48 -17.22 -28.25 8.12
CA GLU A 48 -17.07 -28.44 6.67
C GLU A 48 -18.08 -27.62 5.86
N ASP A 49 -19.36 -27.61 6.27
CA ASP A 49 -20.42 -26.82 5.62
C ASP A 49 -20.16 -25.31 5.73
N ALA A 50 -19.66 -24.83 6.89
CA ALA A 50 -19.31 -23.42 7.08
C ALA A 50 -18.12 -22.98 6.21
N ASN A 51 -17.13 -23.85 6.03
CA ASN A 51 -15.98 -23.59 5.17
C ASN A 51 -16.39 -23.58 3.68
N LEU A 52 -17.27 -24.49 3.27
CA LEU A 52 -17.79 -24.55 1.90
C LEU A 52 -18.55 -23.27 1.52
N ASP A 53 -19.42 -22.77 2.40
CA ASP A 53 -20.15 -21.52 2.21
C ASP A 53 -19.21 -20.29 2.16
N ALA A 54 -18.18 -20.25 3.01
CA ALA A 54 -17.15 -19.21 2.95
C ALA A 54 -16.38 -19.22 1.61
N TRP A 55 -16.00 -20.40 1.11
CA TRP A 55 -15.33 -20.56 -0.17
C TRP A 55 -16.23 -20.15 -1.34
N LEU A 56 -17.51 -20.56 -1.34
CA LEU A 56 -18.48 -20.17 -2.36
C LEU A 56 -18.69 -18.64 -2.41
N ARG A 57 -18.77 -17.98 -1.25
CA ARG A 57 -18.83 -16.50 -1.20
C ARG A 57 -17.56 -15.86 -1.73
N ALA A 58 -16.39 -16.40 -1.42
CA ALA A 58 -15.12 -15.89 -1.94
C ALA A 58 -15.03 -16.06 -3.47
N GLN A 59 -15.47 -17.19 -3.99
CA GLN A 59 -15.50 -17.48 -5.42
C GLN A 59 -16.50 -16.55 -6.14
N TYR A 60 -17.74 -16.46 -5.65
CA TYR A 60 -18.75 -15.57 -6.21
C TYR A 60 -18.32 -14.11 -6.13
N ALA A 61 -17.72 -13.69 -5.01
CA ALA A 61 -17.15 -12.36 -4.88
C ALA A 61 -16.06 -12.17 -5.92
N SER A 62 -15.12 -13.11 -6.08
CA SER A 62 -14.04 -13.04 -7.08
C SER A 62 -14.56 -13.00 -8.52
N ASP A 63 -15.67 -13.68 -8.83
CA ASP A 63 -16.27 -13.75 -10.16
C ASP A 63 -17.15 -12.53 -10.48
N PHE A 64 -17.96 -12.09 -9.52
CA PHE A 64 -18.70 -10.82 -9.60
C PHE A 64 -17.75 -9.64 -9.66
N LEU A 65 -16.66 -9.74 -8.92
CA LEU A 65 -15.50 -8.94 -9.18
C LEU A 65 -15.13 -9.21 -10.65
N ALA A 66 -14.63 -10.37 -11.09
CA ALA A 66 -14.03 -10.57 -12.42
C ALA A 66 -14.78 -9.90 -13.59
N SER A 67 -16.11 -9.83 -13.54
CA SER A 67 -16.99 -9.18 -14.52
C SER A 67 -17.09 -7.64 -14.48
N MET A 68 -16.54 -6.93 -13.48
CA MET A 68 -16.60 -5.45 -13.45
C MET A 68 -15.71 -4.83 -14.52
N GLU A 69 -16.35 -4.30 -15.57
CA GLU A 69 -15.70 -3.48 -16.59
C GLU A 69 -15.67 -2.00 -16.18
N ALA A 70 -14.71 -1.24 -16.73
CA ALA A 70 -14.65 0.20 -16.52
C ALA A 70 -15.90 0.86 -17.12
N THR A 71 -16.54 1.76 -16.38
CA THR A 71 -17.75 2.45 -16.85
C THR A 71 -17.48 3.21 -18.15
N ARG A 72 -16.26 3.75 -18.28
CA ARG A 72 -15.75 4.44 -19.48
C ARG A 72 -14.25 4.16 -19.65
N PRO A 73 -13.74 4.00 -20.88
CA PRO A 73 -12.31 3.81 -21.11
C PRO A 73 -11.47 5.03 -20.70
N ASP A 74 -12.05 6.24 -20.77
CA ASP A 74 -11.37 7.50 -20.41
C ASP A 74 -11.17 7.68 -18.90
N ILE A 75 -11.78 6.82 -18.07
CA ILE A 75 -11.63 6.90 -16.62
C ILE A 75 -10.29 6.34 -16.14
N ILE A 76 -9.68 5.48 -16.96
CA ILE A 76 -8.37 4.94 -16.69
C ILE A 76 -7.33 5.99 -17.07
N ARG A 77 -6.75 6.63 -16.05
CA ARG A 77 -5.78 7.72 -16.21
C ARG A 77 -4.52 7.41 -15.46
N ALA A 78 -3.38 7.81 -15.99
CA ALA A 78 -2.10 7.74 -15.31
C ALA A 78 -1.36 9.07 -15.40
N ALA A 79 -0.43 9.31 -14.50
CA ALA A 79 0.47 10.45 -14.55
C ALA A 79 1.91 9.96 -14.72
N PRO A 80 2.75 10.62 -15.54
CA PRO A 80 4.17 10.28 -15.60
C PRO A 80 4.82 10.48 -14.23
N VAL A 81 5.69 9.57 -13.79
CA VAL A 81 6.41 9.67 -12.50
C VAL A 81 7.08 11.02 -12.33
N GLN A 82 7.67 11.58 -13.39
CA GLN A 82 8.27 12.92 -13.37
C GLN A 82 7.33 14.02 -12.85
N HIS A 83 6.03 13.97 -13.20
CA HIS A 83 5.05 14.97 -12.76
C HIS A 83 4.66 14.73 -11.31
N VAL A 84 4.52 13.45 -10.92
CA VAL A 84 4.21 13.05 -9.55
C VAL A 84 5.34 13.41 -8.59
N LEU A 85 6.60 13.26 -8.99
CA LEU A 85 7.77 13.57 -8.18
C LEU A 85 8.20 15.04 -8.24
N ARG A 86 7.65 15.84 -9.16
CA ARG A 86 7.99 17.26 -9.29
C ARG A 86 7.68 18.02 -8.01
N GLY A 87 8.59 18.93 -7.64
CA GLY A 87 8.44 19.74 -6.43
C GLY A 87 8.45 18.92 -5.14
N LEU A 88 9.35 17.92 -5.05
CA LEU A 88 9.46 16.99 -3.91
C LEU A 88 8.16 16.23 -3.67
N ALA A 89 7.63 15.66 -4.75
CA ALA A 89 6.34 15.01 -4.80
C ALA A 89 5.20 15.84 -4.20
N ARG A 90 5.04 17.07 -4.70
CA ARG A 90 4.00 17.99 -4.24
C ARG A 90 2.61 17.35 -4.19
N PRO A 91 2.17 16.52 -5.16
CA PRO A 91 0.88 15.84 -5.07
C PRO A 91 0.72 14.92 -3.86
N LEU A 92 1.81 14.29 -3.39
CA LEU A 92 1.80 13.45 -2.18
C LEU A 92 1.82 14.27 -0.89
N ARG A 93 2.22 15.55 -0.94
CA ARG A 93 2.40 16.43 0.21
C ARG A 93 1.31 17.46 0.41
N ALA A 94 0.61 17.83 -0.66
CA ALA A 94 -0.44 18.83 -0.56
C ALA A 94 -1.46 18.33 0.46
N ASP A 95 -1.92 19.19 1.37
CA ASP A 95 -3.11 18.93 2.16
C ASP A 95 -4.20 19.86 1.61
N GLY A 96 -5.44 19.36 1.51
CA GLY A 96 -6.59 20.11 0.98
C GLY A 96 -6.96 19.81 -0.48
N ASP A 97 -7.88 20.63 -0.98
CA ASP A 97 -8.69 20.46 -2.20
C ASP A 97 -7.96 20.89 -3.49
N TYR A 98 -6.65 20.63 -3.57
CA TYR A 98 -5.88 20.90 -4.78
C TYR A 98 -6.15 19.81 -5.82
N ASP A 99 -6.69 20.20 -6.97
CA ASP A 99 -6.91 19.28 -8.06
C ASP A 99 -5.68 19.13 -8.97
N PHE A 100 -5.08 17.94 -8.93
CA PHE A 100 -3.95 17.55 -9.79
C PHE A 100 -4.41 16.78 -11.03
N TYR A 101 -5.71 16.66 -11.29
CA TYR A 101 -6.28 15.87 -12.38
C TYR A 101 -5.72 16.24 -13.75
N HIS A 102 -5.40 17.52 -13.98
CA HIS A 102 -4.80 18.02 -15.23
C HIS A 102 -3.41 17.43 -15.54
N LEU A 103 -2.70 16.86 -14.54
CA LEU A 103 -1.41 16.20 -14.73
C LEU A 103 -1.55 14.74 -15.22
N SER A 104 -2.76 14.18 -15.12
CA SER A 104 -3.06 12.83 -15.58
C SER A 104 -3.51 12.83 -17.04
N HIS A 105 -3.15 11.78 -17.78
CA HIS A 105 -3.59 11.51 -19.15
C HIS A 105 -4.32 10.18 -19.20
N THR A 106 -5.24 10.03 -20.15
CA THR A 106 -5.93 8.76 -20.38
C THR A 106 -4.92 7.72 -20.86
N THR A 107 -4.98 6.53 -20.29
CA THR A 107 -4.13 5.40 -20.69
C THR A 107 -4.95 4.12 -20.68
N THR A 108 -4.71 3.23 -21.62
CA THR A 108 -5.44 1.97 -21.71
C THR A 108 -4.74 0.85 -20.93
N ARG A 109 -3.40 0.85 -20.88
CA ARG A 109 -2.58 -0.20 -20.23
C ARG A 109 -1.21 0.31 -19.80
N GLY A 110 -0.49 -0.48 -19.01
CA GLY A 110 0.95 -0.32 -18.86
C GLY A 110 1.42 0.58 -17.74
N TYR A 111 0.62 0.75 -16.68
CA TYR A 111 0.96 1.62 -15.55
C TYR A 111 1.15 0.85 -14.25
N THR A 112 1.95 1.44 -13.36
CA THR A 112 2.11 0.93 -11.99
C THR A 112 1.08 1.61 -11.09
N PHE A 113 0.27 0.82 -10.39
CA PHE A 113 -0.67 1.32 -9.40
C PHE A 113 0.06 1.63 -8.09
N TRP A 114 -0.01 2.87 -7.63
CA TRP A 114 0.57 3.30 -6.36
C TRP A 114 -0.50 3.38 -5.29
N SER A 115 -0.45 2.43 -4.35
CA SER A 115 -1.23 2.51 -3.11
C SER A 115 -0.35 3.05 -2.00
N HIS A 116 -0.85 4.03 -1.26
CA HIS A 116 -0.15 4.59 -0.12
C HIS A 116 -1.06 4.68 1.10
N SER A 117 -0.51 4.35 2.27
CA SER A 117 -1.16 4.72 3.53
C SER A 117 -1.12 6.23 3.65
N TRP A 118 -2.23 6.88 4.02
CA TRP A 118 -2.26 8.31 4.35
C TRP A 118 -1.58 8.60 5.70
N HIS A 119 -1.42 7.58 6.54
CA HIS A 119 -0.80 7.69 7.85
C HIS A 119 0.72 7.51 7.74
N GLY A 120 1.49 8.28 8.50
CA GLY A 120 2.95 8.20 8.58
C GLY A 120 3.68 9.32 7.83
N SER A 121 5.00 9.40 8.04
CA SER A 121 5.80 10.50 7.51
C SER A 121 5.86 10.47 5.97
N VAL A 122 5.26 11.47 5.33
CA VAL A 122 5.25 11.62 3.86
C VAL A 122 6.67 11.65 3.28
N ARG A 123 7.63 12.25 3.99
CA ARG A 123 9.03 12.34 3.55
C ARG A 123 9.68 10.98 3.30
N ARG A 124 9.43 9.98 4.16
CA ARG A 124 9.99 8.63 3.98
C ARG A 124 9.42 7.96 2.72
N LYS A 125 8.11 8.10 2.49
CA LYS A 125 7.43 7.57 1.30
C LYS A 125 8.02 8.18 0.02
N ILE A 126 8.20 9.50 0.01
CA ILE A 126 8.82 10.20 -1.11
C ILE A 126 10.25 9.70 -1.33
N ALA A 127 11.05 9.58 -0.28
CA ALA A 127 12.41 9.05 -0.40
C ALA A 127 12.40 7.64 -0.99
N THR A 128 11.54 6.74 -0.49
CA THR A 128 11.42 5.37 -1.02
C THR A 128 11.07 5.36 -2.50
N VAL A 129 10.05 6.11 -2.92
CA VAL A 129 9.65 6.18 -4.34
C VAL A 129 10.76 6.78 -5.19
N PHE A 130 11.43 7.82 -4.71
CA PHE A 130 12.53 8.46 -5.40
C PHE A 130 13.70 7.49 -5.60
N PHE A 131 14.12 6.79 -4.54
CA PHE A 131 15.15 5.76 -4.64
C PHE A 131 14.72 4.60 -5.55
N LEU A 132 13.48 4.12 -5.45
CA LEU A 132 13.02 2.98 -6.25
C LEU A 132 13.09 3.25 -7.77
N HIS A 133 12.67 4.43 -8.21
CA HIS A 133 12.62 4.74 -9.64
C HIS A 133 13.93 5.36 -10.19
N LEU A 134 14.70 6.06 -9.37
CA LEU A 134 15.92 6.75 -9.83
C LEU A 134 17.21 6.01 -9.49
N ALA A 135 17.24 5.21 -8.41
CA ALA A 135 18.49 4.56 -8.00
C ALA A 135 18.94 3.48 -8.98
N THR A 136 18.01 2.72 -9.58
CA THR A 136 18.36 1.67 -10.55
C THR A 136 19.10 2.23 -11.78
N PRO A 137 18.54 3.19 -12.55
CA PRO A 137 19.27 3.77 -13.69
C PRO A 137 20.54 4.50 -13.24
N ALA A 138 20.50 5.21 -12.11
CA ALA A 138 21.68 5.90 -11.58
C ALA A 138 22.81 4.93 -11.21
N THR A 139 22.49 3.78 -10.63
CA THR A 139 23.47 2.74 -10.30
C THR A 139 24.10 2.17 -11.57
N ILE A 140 23.30 1.88 -12.60
CA ILE A 140 23.82 1.38 -13.89
C ILE A 140 24.75 2.41 -14.55
N ILE A 141 24.37 3.69 -14.59
CA ILE A 141 25.20 4.76 -15.16
C ILE A 141 26.47 4.97 -14.32
N GLY A 142 26.31 4.99 -13.00
CA GLY A 142 27.39 5.11 -12.03
C GLY A 142 28.46 4.03 -12.19
N THR A 143 28.02 2.76 -12.21
CA THR A 143 28.92 1.61 -12.37
C THR A 143 29.55 1.57 -13.76
N ALA A 144 28.80 1.86 -14.83
CA ALA A 144 29.35 1.93 -16.18
C ALA A 144 30.43 3.01 -16.31
N ALA A 145 30.22 4.19 -15.71
CA ALA A 145 31.21 5.25 -15.69
C ALA A 145 32.47 4.86 -14.89
N ALA A 146 32.29 4.25 -13.70
CA ALA A 146 33.40 3.77 -12.87
C ALA A 146 34.24 2.71 -13.60
N VAL A 147 33.60 1.72 -14.23
CA VAL A 147 34.28 0.68 -15.03
C VAL A 147 35.02 1.31 -16.22
N SER A 148 34.40 2.28 -16.90
CA SER A 148 35.05 2.97 -18.03
C SER A 148 36.34 3.69 -17.60
N VAL A 149 36.31 4.39 -16.45
CA VAL A 149 37.50 5.05 -15.91
C VAL A 149 38.55 4.05 -15.43
N CYS A 150 38.13 2.92 -14.85
CA CYS A 150 39.03 1.83 -14.48
C CYS A 150 39.78 1.28 -15.69
N ILE A 151 39.08 1.07 -16.82
CA ILE A 151 39.71 0.62 -18.08
C ILE A 151 40.69 1.68 -18.59
N LEU A 152 40.31 2.96 -18.63
CA LEU A 152 41.19 4.05 -19.07
C LEU A 152 42.45 4.18 -18.18
N PHE A 153 42.30 3.96 -16.88
CA PHE A 153 43.42 3.93 -15.94
C PHE A 153 44.35 2.74 -16.22
N GLY A 154 43.80 1.54 -16.46
CA GLY A 154 44.57 0.36 -16.86
C GLY A 154 45.32 0.51 -18.19
N LEU A 155 44.83 1.39 -19.07
CA LEU A 155 45.51 1.76 -20.33
C LEU A 155 46.58 2.85 -20.16
N GLY A 156 46.78 3.38 -18.94
CA GLY A 156 47.77 4.43 -18.66
C GLY A 156 47.41 5.81 -19.24
N LEU A 157 46.14 6.05 -19.57
CA LEU A 157 45.67 7.33 -20.11
C LEU A 157 45.37 8.37 -19.02
N LEU A 158 45.18 7.92 -17.78
CA LEU A 158 44.96 8.81 -16.63
C LEU A 158 46.25 8.97 -15.82
N PRO A 159 46.49 10.15 -15.23
CA PRO A 159 47.64 10.38 -14.35
C PRO A 159 47.54 9.50 -13.10
N ASP A 160 48.63 8.80 -12.80
CA ASP A 160 48.80 8.00 -11.59
C ASP A 160 49.57 8.82 -10.53
N ASP A 161 48.81 9.56 -9.73
CA ASP A 161 49.38 10.28 -8.59
C ASP A 161 49.54 9.30 -7.42
N ALA A 162 50.75 8.76 -7.28
CA ALA A 162 51.19 7.98 -6.11
C ALA A 162 50.38 6.70 -5.80
N GLY A 163 49.79 6.05 -6.80
CA GLY A 163 49.14 4.74 -6.66
C GLY A 163 47.75 4.78 -6.00
N GLN A 164 47.17 5.96 -5.76
CA GLN A 164 45.79 6.10 -5.28
C GLN A 164 44.85 6.50 -6.42
N SER A 165 44.14 5.51 -6.99
CA SER A 165 43.17 5.75 -8.06
C SER A 165 41.81 6.24 -7.52
N TRP A 166 41.75 7.50 -7.07
CA TRP A 166 40.48 8.14 -6.66
C TRP A 166 39.57 8.48 -7.85
N TRP A 167 40.07 8.43 -9.07
CA TRP A 167 39.34 8.73 -10.31
C TRP A 167 38.12 7.85 -10.52
N CYS A 168 38.24 6.54 -10.25
CA CYS A 168 37.14 5.59 -10.44
C CYS A 168 35.97 5.90 -9.48
N LEU A 169 36.28 6.11 -8.19
CA LEU A 169 35.28 6.42 -7.17
C LEU A 169 34.62 7.77 -7.42
N THR A 170 35.41 8.82 -7.65
CA THR A 170 34.90 10.17 -7.88
C THR A 170 34.03 10.24 -9.13
N THR A 171 34.47 9.64 -10.24
CA THR A 171 33.69 9.65 -11.49
C THR A 171 32.41 8.84 -11.35
N GLY A 172 32.46 7.65 -10.74
CA GLY A 172 31.26 6.83 -10.48
C GLY A 172 30.26 7.51 -9.55
N CYS A 173 30.72 8.14 -8.47
CA CYS A 173 29.86 8.89 -7.57
C CYS A 173 29.26 10.14 -8.25
N LEU A 174 30.04 10.89 -9.01
CA LEU A 174 29.57 12.08 -9.71
C LEU A 174 28.54 11.72 -10.80
N SER A 175 28.80 10.68 -11.59
CA SER A 175 27.85 10.23 -12.62
C SER A 175 26.58 9.64 -12.01
N TYR A 176 26.66 8.94 -10.86
CA TYR A 176 25.50 8.51 -10.09
C TYR A 176 24.66 9.71 -9.63
N MET A 177 25.28 10.72 -9.00
CA MET A 177 24.58 11.92 -8.53
C MET A 177 23.96 12.70 -9.70
N PHE A 178 24.68 12.81 -10.81
CA PHE A 178 24.17 13.45 -12.02
C PHE A 178 22.98 12.69 -12.60
N ALA A 179 23.07 11.36 -12.71
CA ALA A 179 21.95 10.53 -13.13
C ALA A 179 20.74 10.70 -12.19
N MET A 180 20.93 10.69 -10.87
CA MET A 180 19.83 10.94 -9.92
C MET A 180 19.19 12.34 -10.09
N LEU A 181 19.94 13.36 -10.48
CA LEU A 181 19.41 14.72 -10.63
C LEU A 181 18.74 14.97 -11.99
N PHE A 182 19.28 14.38 -13.06
CA PHE A 182 18.86 14.68 -14.43
C PHE A 182 18.01 13.57 -15.07
N TRP A 183 18.00 12.36 -14.52
CA TRP A 183 17.19 11.27 -15.04
C TRP A 183 15.70 11.53 -14.78
N ARG A 184 14.90 11.53 -15.85
CA ARG A 184 13.46 11.78 -15.79
C ARG A 184 12.69 10.49 -16.07
N PRO A 185 12.23 9.77 -15.04
CA PRO A 185 11.42 8.57 -15.25
C PRO A 185 10.10 8.96 -15.95
N GLN A 186 9.87 8.38 -17.13
CA GLN A 186 8.65 8.57 -17.94
C GLN A 186 7.60 7.48 -17.70
N GLN A 187 7.83 6.58 -16.75
CA GLN A 187 6.89 5.50 -16.46
C GLN A 187 5.52 6.09 -16.05
N PRO A 188 4.40 5.63 -16.62
CA PRO A 188 3.08 6.05 -16.22
C PRO A 188 2.72 5.37 -14.88
N VAL A 189 2.23 6.15 -13.94
CA VAL A 189 1.80 5.65 -12.62
C VAL A 189 0.39 6.12 -12.33
N PHE A 190 -0.41 5.21 -11.81
CA PHE A 190 -1.72 5.55 -11.28
C PHE A 190 -1.55 5.94 -9.81
N LEU A 191 -1.80 7.21 -9.52
CA LEU A 191 -1.87 7.72 -8.16
C LEU A 191 -3.28 8.26 -7.95
N ASP A 192 -3.99 7.69 -6.98
CA ASP A 192 -5.38 8.03 -6.63
C ASP A 192 -5.63 9.54 -6.62
N ARG A 193 -4.80 10.31 -5.92
CA ARG A 193 -4.98 11.76 -5.78
C ARG A 193 -4.77 12.56 -7.07
N VAL A 194 -4.02 12.03 -8.02
CA VAL A 194 -3.71 12.70 -9.29
C VAL A 194 -4.64 12.23 -10.41
N CYS A 195 -5.05 10.96 -10.36
CA CYS A 195 -5.84 10.33 -11.42
C CYS A 195 -7.35 10.44 -11.16
N ILE A 196 -7.76 10.66 -9.91
CA ILE A 196 -9.16 10.87 -9.51
C ILE A 196 -9.36 12.35 -9.17
N SER A 197 -10.27 13.00 -9.88
CA SER A 197 -10.65 14.39 -9.61
C SER A 197 -11.27 14.48 -8.21
N GLN A 198 -10.67 15.28 -7.32
CA GLN A 198 -11.19 15.49 -5.95
C GLN A 198 -12.35 16.48 -5.92
N THR A 199 -12.42 17.37 -6.91
CA THR A 199 -13.41 18.45 -6.96
C THR A 199 -14.77 18.01 -7.53
N LYS A 200 -14.80 16.97 -8.37
CA LYS A 200 -16.03 16.50 -9.03
C LYS A 200 -16.48 15.15 -8.46
N GLN A 201 -17.52 15.19 -7.63
CA GLN A 201 -18.07 14.01 -6.96
C GLN A 201 -18.54 12.93 -7.95
N ASP A 202 -19.12 13.32 -9.09
CA ASP A 202 -19.58 12.36 -10.12
C ASP A 202 -18.43 11.53 -10.67
N LEU A 203 -17.29 12.17 -10.98
CA LEU A 203 -16.09 11.48 -11.46
C LEU A 203 -15.43 10.63 -10.38
N GLN A 204 -15.54 11.05 -9.11
CA GLN A 204 -15.03 10.27 -7.99
C GLN A 204 -15.83 8.97 -7.81
N VAL A 205 -17.16 9.03 -7.88
CA VAL A 205 -18.03 7.84 -7.80
C VAL A 205 -17.76 6.92 -8.98
N GLU A 206 -17.68 7.46 -10.20
CA GLU A 206 -17.41 6.67 -11.39
C GLU A 206 -16.01 6.02 -11.33
N ALA A 207 -15.00 6.74 -10.84
CA ALA A 207 -13.65 6.22 -10.66
C ALA A 207 -13.58 5.16 -9.55
N LEU A 208 -14.38 5.30 -8.49
CA LEU A 208 -14.50 4.31 -7.42
C LEU A 208 -15.17 3.03 -7.92
N LEU A 209 -16.25 3.16 -8.70
CA LEU A 209 -16.92 2.03 -9.36
C LEU A 209 -15.98 1.33 -10.36
N SER A 210 -15.13 2.10 -11.03
CA SER A 210 -14.13 1.60 -11.99
C SER A 210 -12.77 1.23 -11.35
N LEU A 211 -12.61 1.35 -10.02
CA LEU A 211 -11.33 1.14 -9.34
C LEU A 211 -10.78 -0.26 -9.63
N ARG A 212 -11.67 -1.23 -9.78
CA ARG A 212 -11.22 -2.58 -10.01
C ARG A 212 -10.81 -2.86 -11.44
N ALA A 213 -11.51 -2.29 -12.43
CA ALA A 213 -11.05 -2.33 -13.81
C ALA A 213 -9.69 -1.63 -13.96
N ILE A 214 -9.42 -0.59 -13.17
CA ILE A 214 -8.10 0.04 -13.07
C ILE A 214 -7.08 -0.97 -12.52
N LEU A 215 -7.35 -1.61 -11.38
CA LEU A 215 -6.44 -2.60 -10.79
C LEU A 215 -6.15 -3.79 -11.71
N GLN A 216 -7.15 -4.29 -12.45
CA GLN A 216 -6.98 -5.39 -13.40
C GLN A 216 -6.10 -5.02 -14.61
N ASN A 217 -6.05 -3.74 -14.98
CA ASN A 217 -5.25 -3.25 -16.11
C ASN A 217 -3.85 -2.74 -15.70
N ALA A 218 -3.53 -2.74 -14.41
CA ALA A 218 -2.22 -2.35 -13.90
C ALA A 218 -1.22 -3.52 -14.04
N ASP A 219 -0.04 -3.25 -14.59
CA ASP A 219 1.01 -4.28 -14.76
C ASP A 219 1.69 -4.64 -13.42
N SER A 220 1.72 -3.68 -12.51
CA SER A 220 2.39 -3.80 -11.23
C SER A 220 1.71 -2.93 -10.17
N MET A 221 1.77 -3.37 -8.92
CA MET A 221 1.24 -2.63 -7.78
C MET A 221 2.37 -2.33 -6.79
N LEU A 222 2.63 -1.04 -6.58
CA LEU A 222 3.55 -0.56 -5.56
C LEU A 222 2.74 -0.16 -4.33
N VAL A 223 2.93 -0.88 -3.23
CA VAL A 223 2.30 -0.53 -1.96
C VAL A 223 3.33 0.05 -0.99
N LEU A 224 3.17 1.34 -0.67
CA LEU A 224 4.02 2.05 0.27
C LEU A 224 3.52 1.81 1.69
N TRP A 225 4.01 0.73 2.30
CA TRP A 225 3.67 0.37 3.68
C TRP A 225 4.32 1.31 4.70
N ASP A 226 3.54 1.68 5.71
CA ASP A 226 4.05 2.32 6.94
C ASP A 226 4.01 1.32 8.10
N SER A 227 4.82 1.52 9.13
CA SER A 227 4.87 0.60 10.29
C SER A 227 3.51 0.46 10.98
N SER A 228 2.68 1.51 10.95
CA SER A 228 1.31 1.45 11.49
C SER A 228 0.40 0.52 10.68
N TRP A 229 0.69 0.30 9.40
CA TRP A 229 -0.16 -0.51 8.54
C TRP A 229 -0.09 -1.98 8.90
N ALA A 230 1.12 -2.51 9.13
CA ALA A 230 1.31 -3.90 9.55
C ALA A 230 0.52 -4.20 10.84
N HIS A 231 0.48 -3.24 11.77
CA HIS A 231 -0.31 -3.36 12.99
C HIS A 231 -1.82 -3.42 12.71
N ARG A 232 -2.34 -2.56 11.83
CA ARG A 232 -3.77 -2.56 11.45
C ARG A 232 -4.17 -3.80 10.67
N LEU A 233 -3.34 -4.26 9.73
CA LEU A 233 -3.58 -5.51 9.02
C LEU A 233 -3.57 -6.67 10.01
N PHE A 234 -2.60 -6.72 10.92
CA PHE A 234 -2.53 -7.77 11.93
C PHE A 234 -3.75 -7.78 12.85
N VAL A 235 -4.21 -6.60 13.27
CA VAL A 235 -5.47 -6.47 14.04
C VAL A 235 -6.65 -6.95 13.18
N CYS A 236 -6.81 -6.47 11.95
CA CYS A 236 -7.93 -6.86 11.09
C CYS A 236 -7.93 -8.36 10.76
N LEU A 237 -6.75 -8.96 10.57
CA LEU A 237 -6.59 -10.40 10.35
C LEU A 237 -6.91 -11.20 11.62
N ARG A 238 -6.50 -10.69 12.79
CA ARG A 238 -6.76 -11.33 14.08
C ARG A 238 -8.22 -11.20 14.50
N THR A 239 -8.84 -10.04 14.32
CA THR A 239 -10.25 -9.77 14.68
C THR A 239 -11.22 -10.29 13.61
N GLY A 240 -10.82 -10.32 12.35
CA GLY A 240 -11.59 -10.93 11.27
C GLY A 240 -11.74 -12.45 11.39
N ARG A 241 -10.90 -13.11 12.20
CA ARG A 241 -11.06 -14.51 12.63
C ARG A 241 -11.87 -14.69 13.91
N LEU A 242 -12.39 -13.62 14.51
CA LEU A 242 -13.09 -13.65 15.80
C LEU A 242 -14.43 -12.92 15.71
N HIS A 243 -15.37 -13.38 14.87
CA HIS A 243 -16.80 -13.33 15.21
C HIS A 243 -17.71 -14.07 14.20
N PRO A 244 -18.18 -15.28 14.58
CA PRO A 244 -19.54 -15.69 14.20
C PRO A 244 -20.47 -15.99 15.39
N GLN A 245 -20.09 -15.74 16.65
CA GLN A 245 -20.74 -16.42 17.80
C GLN A 245 -21.30 -15.53 18.93
N GLN A 246 -21.49 -14.21 18.79
CA GLN A 246 -22.26 -13.44 19.81
C GLN A 246 -23.35 -12.51 19.24
N ALA A 247 -24.08 -12.96 18.22
CA ALA A 247 -25.33 -12.31 17.79
C ALA A 247 -26.60 -12.96 18.37
N LEU A 248 -26.49 -13.88 19.34
CA LEU A 248 -27.63 -14.50 20.03
C LEU A 248 -27.37 -14.60 21.54
N ARG A 249 -27.50 -13.47 22.25
CA ARG A 249 -27.98 -13.41 23.64
C ARG A 249 -28.76 -12.13 23.86
#